data_AF-A0A3D8WTJ2-F1
#
_entry.id   AF-A0A3D8WTJ2-F1
#
_cell.length_a   1.000
_cell.length_b   1.000
_cell.length_c   1.000
_cell.angle_alpha   90.00
_cell.angle_beta   90.00
_cell.angle_gamma   90.00
#
_symmetry.space_group_name_H-M   'P 1'
#
loop_
_entity.id
_entity.type
_entity.pdbx_description
1 polymer ?
#
loop_
_entity_poly.entity_id
_entity_poly.type
_entity_poly.pdbx_seq_one_letter_code
_entity_poly.pdbx_strand_id
1 'polypeptide(L)'
;YEEFFFSDEWKALHWQPEGRSSIFPSVILITPVRYAVSSEHIRIIQVASIHELMEKYKSSTKQQREAKPITQSSSGGIRINLT
;
A
#
# COMPACT_ATOMS: atom_id res chain seq x y z
N TYR A 1 11.62 -11.66 -9.69
CA TYR A 1 10.37 -11.77 -8.92
C TYR A 1 9.14 -11.66 -9.80
N GLU A 2 9.08 -10.76 -10.78
CA GLU A 2 7.95 -10.71 -11.72
C GLU A 2 7.82 -11.99 -12.54
N GLU A 3 8.92 -12.57 -13.00
CA GLU A 3 8.90 -13.88 -13.67
C GLU A 3 8.25 -14.97 -12.81
N PHE A 4 8.50 -14.95 -11.49
CA PHE A 4 7.86 -15.86 -10.55
C PHE A 4 6.38 -15.55 -10.34
N PHE A 5 5.98 -14.28 -10.40
CA PHE A 5 4.56 -13.91 -10.40
C PHE A 5 3.85 -14.45 -11.64
N PHE A 6 4.47 -14.35 -12.82
CA PHE A 6 3.92 -14.83 -14.08
C PHE A 6 4.00 -16.35 -14.24
N SER A 7 4.88 -17.05 -13.52
CA SER A 7 4.97 -18.51 -13.58
C SER A 7 3.77 -19.22 -12.92
N ASP A 8 2.99 -18.52 -12.10
CA ASP A 8 1.86 -19.05 -11.33
C ASP A 8 2.20 -20.18 -10.33
N GLU A 9 3.47 -20.57 -10.23
CA GLU A 9 3.95 -21.61 -9.31
C GLU A 9 3.67 -21.26 -7.84
N TRP A 10 3.67 -19.97 -7.52
CA TRP A 10 3.36 -19.45 -6.20
C TRP A 10 1.96 -19.82 -5.70
N LYS A 11 1.00 -20.10 -6.61
CA LYS A 11 -0.37 -20.49 -6.27
C LYS A 11 -0.46 -21.90 -5.69
N ALA A 12 0.53 -22.75 -5.97
CA ALA A 12 0.58 -24.14 -5.50
C ALA A 12 1.35 -24.31 -4.17
N LEU A 13 1.85 -23.21 -3.58
CA LEU A 13 2.62 -23.28 -2.35
C LEU A 13 1.73 -23.56 -1.14
N HIS A 14 2.22 -24.39 -0.21
CA HIS A 14 1.47 -24.83 0.97
C HIS A 14 1.06 -23.71 1.94
N TRP A 15 1.69 -22.54 1.87
CA TRP A 15 1.34 -21.40 2.71
C TRP A 15 0.12 -20.63 2.19
N GLN A 16 -0.38 -20.97 1.00
CA GLN A 16 -1.57 -20.35 0.44
C GLN A 16 -2.78 -20.58 1.35
N PRO A 17 -3.64 -19.57 1.55
CA PRO A 17 -4.79 -19.68 2.44
C PRO A 17 -5.81 -20.68 1.88
N GLU A 18 -6.16 -21.69 2.67
CA GLU A 18 -7.20 -22.66 2.32
C GLU A 18 -8.58 -21.97 2.26
N GLY A 19 -9.34 -22.24 1.20
CA GLY A 19 -10.69 -21.67 1.02
C GLY A 19 -10.74 -20.19 0.64
N ARG A 20 -9.61 -19.57 0.28
CA ARG A 20 -9.55 -18.22 -0.30
C ARG A 20 -8.78 -18.22 -1.62
N SER A 21 -8.92 -17.14 -2.38
CA SER A 21 -8.12 -16.92 -3.59
C SER A 21 -6.63 -16.92 -3.25
N SER A 22 -5.80 -17.53 -4.11
CA SER A 22 -4.35 -17.48 -3.96
C SER A 22 -3.85 -16.03 -3.90
N ILE A 23 -2.91 -15.76 -3.00
CA ILE A 23 -2.34 -14.43 -2.78
C ILE A 23 -0.86 -14.48 -3.13
N PHE A 24 -0.37 -13.48 -3.88
CA PHE A 24 1.06 -13.30 -4.09
C PHE A 24 1.66 -12.54 -2.90
N PRO A 25 2.80 -12.98 -2.33
CA PRO A 25 3.36 -12.34 -1.15
C PRO A 25 3.93 -10.95 -1.49
N SER A 26 3.86 -10.01 -0.54
CA SER A 26 4.52 -8.72 -0.69
C SER A 26 6.05 -8.89 -0.61
N VAL A 27 6.79 -8.23 -1.50
CA VAL A 27 8.26 -8.24 -1.49
C VAL A 27 8.76 -7.10 -0.62
N ILE A 28 9.52 -7.43 0.43
CA ILE A 28 10.07 -6.45 1.36
C ILE A 28 11.56 -6.27 1.06
N LEU A 29 11.94 -5.03 0.73
CA LEU A 29 13.33 -4.65 0.52
C LEU A 29 13.81 -3.83 1.72
N ILE A 30 14.71 -4.41 2.52
CA ILE A 30 15.29 -3.77 3.70
C ILE A 30 16.70 -3.30 3.35
N THR A 31 16.85 -1.99 3.19
CA THR A 31 18.11 -1.41 2.74
C THR A 31 18.17 0.07 3.13
N PRO A 32 19.33 0.58 3.58
CA PRO A 32 19.48 2.00 3.90
C PRO A 32 19.37 2.89 2.65
N VAL A 33 19.50 2.35 1.44
CA VAL A 33 19.49 3.11 0.18
C VAL A 33 18.16 2.95 -0.54
N ARG A 34 17.56 4.05 -1.00
CA ARG A 34 16.34 4.00 -1.82
C ARG A 34 16.66 3.61 -3.26
N TYR A 35 15.98 2.59 -3.77
CA TYR A 35 16.14 2.14 -5.15
C TYR A 35 14.90 2.56 -5.92
N ALA A 36 15.06 2.88 -7.21
CA ALA A 36 13.94 3.15 -8.11
C ALA A 36 13.27 1.83 -8.52
N VAL A 37 12.62 1.17 -7.56
CA VAL A 37 11.98 -0.13 -7.75
C VAL A 37 10.48 0.04 -7.58
N SER A 38 9.75 -0.22 -8.66
CA SER A 38 8.30 -0.31 -8.69
C SER A 38 7.89 -1.44 -9.62
N SER A 39 6.78 -2.09 -9.31
CA SER A 39 6.14 -3.06 -10.20
C SER A 39 4.65 -2.81 -10.21
N GLU A 40 4.02 -2.99 -11.36
CA GLU A 40 2.57 -2.93 -11.52
C GLU A 40 1.88 -4.21 -11.00
N HIS A 41 2.63 -5.32 -10.97
CA HIS A 41 2.09 -6.66 -10.70
C HIS A 41 2.31 -7.10 -9.25
N ILE A 42 3.42 -6.69 -8.64
CA ILE A 42 3.80 -7.13 -7.30
C ILE A 42 3.90 -5.96 -6.32
N ARG A 43 3.40 -6.17 -5.10
CA ARG A 43 3.49 -5.17 -4.03
C ARG A 43 4.88 -5.16 -3.43
N ILE A 44 5.62 -4.08 -3.67
CA ILE A 44 6.97 -3.88 -3.14
C ILE A 44 6.93 -2.88 -1.99
N ILE A 45 7.51 -3.26 -0.86
CA ILE A 45 7.64 -2.42 0.33
C ILE A 45 9.13 -2.19 0.55
N GLN A 46 9.56 -0.94 0.41
CA GLN A 46 10.93 -0.55 0.75
C GLN A 46 10.97 0.15 2.11
N VAL A 47 11.92 -0.27 2.96
CA VAL A 47 12.15 0.26 4.30
C VAL A 47 13.66 0.31 4.58
N ALA A 48 14.09 1.27 5.40
CA ALA A 48 15.49 1.37 5.82
C ALA A 48 15.87 0.30 6.86
N SER A 49 14.91 -0.12 7.69
CA SER A 49 15.13 -1.11 8.74
C SER A 49 13.86 -1.93 9.06
N ILE A 50 14.04 -3.06 9.75
CA ILE A 50 12.92 -3.86 10.28
C ILE A 50 12.09 -3.05 11.29
N HIS A 51 12.71 -2.14 12.05
CA HIS A 51 11.99 -1.33 13.02
C HIS A 51 10.96 -0.41 12.34
N GLU A 52 11.38 0.28 11.27
CA GLU A 52 10.51 1.13 10.46
C GLU A 52 9.34 0.33 9.84
N LEU A 53 9.62 -0.90 9.38
CA LEU A 53 8.58 -1.82 8.91
C LEU A 53 7.57 -2.09 10.02
N MET A 54 8.04 -2.47 11.20
CA MET A 54 7.16 -2.79 12.32
C MET A 54 6.31 -1.58 12.75
N GLU A 55 6.89 -0.38 12.80
CA GLU A 55 6.14 0.83 13.13
C GLU A 55 5.03 1.13 12.11
N LYS A 56 5.32 1.00 10.81
CA LYS A 56 4.35 1.22 9.72
C LYS A 56 3.11 0.32 9.84
N TYR A 57 3.28 -0.91 10.34
CA TYR A 57 2.20 -1.89 10.46
C TYR A 57 1.62 -1.98 11.89
N LYS A 58 2.20 -1.30 12.88
CA LYS A 58 1.64 -1.22 14.25
C LYS A 58 0.42 -0.28 14.36
N SER A 59 0.31 0.72 13.48
CA SER A 59 -0.71 1.78 13.57
C SER A 59 -1.88 1.65 12.59
N SER A 60 -1.85 0.66 11.68
CA SER A 60 -2.83 0.52 10.60
C SER A 60 -4.24 0.07 11.02
N THR A 61 -4.50 -0.21 12.30
CA THR A 61 -5.87 -0.42 12.80
C THR A 61 -6.70 0.87 12.87
N LYS A 62 -6.11 2.08 12.67
CA LYS A 62 -6.86 3.36 12.76
C LYS A 62 -6.73 4.37 11.60
N GLN A 63 -5.89 4.15 10.58
CA GLN A 63 -5.59 5.21 9.58
C GLN A 63 -5.93 4.88 8.13
N GLN A 64 -6.89 3.99 7.86
CA GLN A 64 -7.49 3.88 6.53
C GLN A 64 -8.77 4.72 6.46
N ARG A 65 -8.65 6.05 6.60
CA ARG A 65 -9.62 7.09 6.17
C ARG A 65 -9.12 8.50 6.50
N GLU A 66 -7.96 8.89 6.02
CA GLU A 66 -7.67 10.33 5.86
C GLU A 66 -7.21 10.56 4.42
N ALA A 67 -8.21 10.81 3.56
CA ALA A 67 -7.98 11.47 2.29
C ALA A 67 -7.38 12.85 2.58
N LYS A 68 -6.26 13.16 1.93
CA LYS A 68 -5.61 14.48 1.87
C LYS A 68 -6.64 15.63 1.96
N PRO A 69 -6.50 16.60 2.88
CA PRO A 69 -7.18 17.87 2.70
C PRO A 69 -6.52 18.63 1.54
N ILE A 70 -7.24 18.76 0.43
CA ILE A 70 -6.90 19.73 -0.60
C ILE A 70 -7.14 21.10 0.01
N THR A 71 -6.06 21.87 0.21
CA THR A 71 -6.09 23.30 0.50
C THR A 71 -6.84 24.02 -0.62
N GLN A 72 -8.02 24.59 -0.33
CA GLN A 72 -8.60 25.64 -1.15
C GLN A 72 -9.09 26.79 -0.26
N SER A 73 -8.67 27.97 -0.69
CA SER A 73 -8.68 29.28 -0.04
C SER A 73 -10.06 29.77 0.38
N SER A 74 -10.08 30.53 1.47
CA SER A 74 -11.18 31.38 1.90
C SER A 74 -11.60 32.36 0.80
N SER A 75 -12.86 32.32 0.37
CA SER A 75 -13.53 33.48 -0.22
C SER A 75 -14.97 33.52 0.29
N GLY A 76 -15.33 34.67 0.88
CA GLY A 76 -16.63 34.90 1.51
C GLY A 76 -17.69 35.44 0.55
N GLY A 77 -18.94 35.25 0.96
CA GLY A 77 -20.16 35.89 0.41
C GLY A 77 -20.80 35.13 -0.76
N ILE A 78 -22.12 35.04 -0.95
CA ILE A 78 -23.34 35.55 -0.31
C ILE A 78 -24.44 34.51 -0.65
N ARG A 79 -25.39 34.25 0.26
CA ARG A 79 -26.56 33.39 0.00
C ARG A 79 -27.74 34.23 -0.47
N ILE A 80 -28.30 33.93 -1.63
CA ILE A 80 -29.56 34.50 -2.12
C ILE A 80 -30.59 33.37 -2.14
N ASN A 81 -31.69 33.54 -1.40
CA ASN A 81 -32.87 32.68 -1.52
C ASN A 81 -33.86 33.35 -2.47
N LEU A 82 -34.42 32.60 -3.41
CA LEU A 82 -35.53 33.04 -4.26
C LEU A 82 -36.81 32.35 -3.78
N THR A 83 -37.88 33.13 -3.65
CA THR A 83 -39.24 32.73 -3.26
C THR A 83 -39.88 31.78 -4.26
#